data_AF-A0A078MDY5-F1
#
_entry.id   AF-A0A078MDY5-F1
#
_cell.length_a   1.000
_cell.length_b   1.000
_cell.length_c   1.000
_cell.angle_alpha   90.00
_cell.angle_beta   90.00
_cell.angle_gamma   90.00
#
_symmetry.space_group_name_H-M   'P 1'
#
loop_
_entity.id
_entity.type
_entity.pdbx_description
1 polymer ?
#
loop_
_entity_poly.entity_id
_entity_poly.type
_entity_poly.pdbx_seq_one_letter_code
_entity_poly.pdbx_strand_id
1 'polypeptide(L)'
;MQFIMKSHRYGLEIVNDMDGASEKFVELCNVLKNISEKDLINAYQTLNSGKSLAKTINKLIKNRLTNLGWETESQIFKDSKLNATTRDWRLDFVSPPHFSLEVAFNHSSATTVNLMKPVLASELNHVEKKFQTNFGIIITVTKDMKRTGGFDNAIGTFEGYCEQCKPLMNQLTIPMIIIGIESPETFEITHRKKGNTTKGFIKLHSGTELKIGEYINENGEIVSSIL
;
A
#
# COMPACT_ATOMS: atom_id res chain seq x y z
N MET A 1 5.02 -0.69 11.00
CA MET A 1 3.86 -1.56 10.78
C MET A 1 4.40 -2.96 10.62
N GLN A 2 3.67 -3.95 11.12
CA GLN A 2 3.98 -5.35 10.83
C GLN A 2 3.44 -5.71 9.44
N PHE A 3 4.11 -6.63 8.76
CA PHE A 3 3.70 -7.12 7.45
C PHE A 3 4.27 -8.51 7.16
N ILE A 4 3.53 -9.24 6.34
CA ILE A 4 3.94 -10.52 5.76
C ILE A 4 4.22 -10.37 4.27
N MET A 5 4.99 -11.29 3.72
CA MET A 5 5.41 -11.24 2.31
C MET A 5 5.18 -12.59 1.63
N LYS A 6 4.84 -12.54 0.35
CA LYS A 6 4.79 -13.70 -0.54
C LYS A 6 5.65 -13.43 -1.78
N SER A 7 6.59 -14.35 -2.02
CA SER A 7 7.35 -14.41 -3.26
C SER A 7 6.52 -15.01 -4.39
N HIS A 8 6.51 -14.34 -5.54
CA HIS A 8 6.05 -14.84 -6.83
C HIS A 8 7.25 -14.84 -7.80
N ARG A 9 7.43 -15.95 -8.54
CA ARG A 9 8.62 -16.17 -9.39
C ARG A 9 9.95 -15.86 -8.69
N TYR A 10 10.09 -16.31 -7.45
CA TYR A 10 11.30 -16.13 -6.64
C TYR A 10 11.69 -14.64 -6.43
N GLY A 11 10.73 -13.71 -6.42
CA GLY A 11 10.98 -12.28 -6.24
C GLY A 11 11.76 -11.94 -4.97
N LEU A 12 11.46 -12.57 -3.83
CA LEU A 12 12.20 -12.33 -2.58
C LEU A 12 13.63 -12.87 -2.62
N GLU A 13 13.83 -13.98 -3.32
CA GLU A 13 15.12 -14.63 -3.43
C GLU A 13 16.02 -13.82 -4.38
N ILE A 14 15.51 -13.50 -5.58
CA ILE A 14 16.26 -12.78 -6.61
C ILE A 14 16.60 -11.35 -6.18
N VAL A 15 15.70 -10.67 -5.45
CA VAL A 15 15.93 -9.27 -5.05
C VAL A 15 17.12 -9.13 -4.09
N ASN A 16 17.34 -10.12 -3.23
CA ASN A 16 18.42 -10.08 -2.24
C ASN A 16 19.81 -10.25 -2.87
N ASP A 17 19.86 -10.95 -4.01
CA ASP A 17 21.11 -11.26 -4.72
C ASP A 17 21.47 -10.22 -5.78
N MET A 18 20.61 -9.20 -6.00
CA MET A 18 20.84 -8.15 -7.00
C MET A 18 21.25 -6.83 -6.34
N ASP A 19 22.49 -6.41 -6.61
CA ASP A 19 23.03 -5.11 -6.18
C ASP A 19 22.14 -3.94 -6.62
N GLY A 20 21.94 -2.97 -5.73
CA GLY A 20 21.02 -1.84 -5.89
C GLY A 20 19.54 -2.20 -5.66
N ALA A 21 19.06 -3.32 -6.20
CA ALA A 21 17.68 -3.78 -5.96
C ALA A 21 17.48 -4.18 -4.48
N SER A 22 18.44 -4.90 -3.90
CA SER A 22 18.43 -5.30 -2.50
C SER A 22 18.37 -4.07 -1.57
N GLU A 23 19.23 -3.06 -1.81
CA GLU A 23 19.25 -1.83 -1.02
C GLU A 23 17.91 -1.08 -1.09
N LYS A 24 17.36 -0.92 -2.29
CA LYS A 24 16.06 -0.26 -2.48
C LYS A 24 14.89 -1.04 -1.88
N PHE A 25 14.97 -2.38 -1.86
CA PHE A 25 13.97 -3.19 -1.20
C PHE A 25 14.05 -3.09 0.33
N VAL A 26 15.27 -3.12 0.89
CA VAL A 26 15.51 -2.89 2.33
C VAL A 26 15.01 -1.51 2.75
N GLU A 27 15.24 -0.48 1.92
CA GLU A 27 14.71 0.87 2.13
C GLU A 27 13.17 0.86 2.25
N LEU A 28 12.46 0.21 1.31
CA LEU A 28 11.01 0.06 1.38
C LEU A 28 10.57 -0.67 2.65
N CYS A 29 11.20 -1.79 2.98
CA CYS A 29 10.88 -2.54 4.20
C CYS A 29 11.07 -1.67 5.44
N ASN A 30 12.14 -0.88 5.50
CA ASN A 30 12.40 0.04 6.61
C ASN A 30 11.34 1.14 6.70
N VAL A 31 10.87 1.68 5.57
CA VAL A 31 9.75 2.63 5.54
C VAL A 31 8.52 2.02 6.20
N LEU A 32 8.13 0.81 5.81
CA LEU A 32 6.94 0.14 6.34
C LEU A 32 7.10 -0.20 7.83
N LYS A 33 8.25 -0.76 8.23
CA LYS A 33 8.56 -1.10 9.63
C LYS A 33 8.48 0.11 10.54
N ASN A 34 9.07 1.23 10.11
CA ASN A 34 9.16 2.44 10.91
C ASN A 34 7.88 3.27 10.97
N ILE A 35 6.80 2.91 10.27
CA ILE A 35 5.48 3.54 10.47
C ILE A 35 4.88 2.94 11.75
N SER A 36 4.95 3.67 12.86
CA SER A 36 4.43 3.20 14.14
C SER A 36 2.90 3.24 14.20
N GLU A 37 2.29 2.55 15.17
CA GLU A 37 0.85 2.66 15.42
C GLU A 37 0.45 4.07 15.86
N LYS A 38 1.33 4.77 16.60
CA LYS A 38 1.20 6.20 16.89
C LYS A 38 1.11 7.03 15.61
N ASP A 39 1.99 6.77 14.63
CA ASP A 39 1.94 7.46 13.33
C ASP A 39 0.60 7.24 12.63
N LEU A 40 0.08 6.01 12.65
CA LEU A 40 -1.22 5.67 12.08
C LEU A 40 -2.37 6.40 12.78
N ILE A 41 -2.41 6.35 14.11
CA ILE A 41 -3.44 7.00 14.92
C ILE A 41 -3.44 8.50 14.67
N ASN A 42 -2.28 9.13 14.81
CA ASN A 42 -2.16 10.57 14.71
C ASN A 42 -2.48 11.06 13.28
N ALA A 43 -1.94 10.39 12.26
CA ALA A 43 -2.25 10.74 10.88
C ALA A 43 -3.72 10.49 10.54
N TYR A 44 -4.36 9.43 11.07
CA TYR A 44 -5.79 9.19 10.86
C TYR A 44 -6.67 10.31 11.44
N GLN A 45 -6.34 10.76 12.65
CA GLN A 45 -7.02 11.87 13.32
C GLN A 45 -6.83 13.19 12.55
N THR A 46 -5.60 13.53 12.18
CA THR A 46 -5.29 14.76 11.43
C THR A 46 -5.94 14.77 10.04
N LEU A 47 -5.91 13.65 9.31
CA LEU A 47 -6.45 13.57 7.95
C LEU A 47 -7.98 13.46 7.93
N ASN A 48 -8.59 13.20 9.08
CA ASN A 48 -9.99 12.80 9.20
C ASN A 48 -10.31 11.71 8.17
N SER A 49 -9.51 10.64 8.18
CA SER A 49 -9.35 9.66 7.08
C SER A 49 -10.60 8.89 6.67
N GLY A 50 -11.74 9.15 7.31
CA GLY A 50 -13.05 8.71 6.86
C GLY A 50 -13.45 7.42 7.54
N LYS A 51 -13.51 6.33 6.77
CA LYS A 51 -14.02 5.02 7.23
C LYS A 51 -12.90 4.03 7.57
N SER A 52 -11.71 4.16 6.97
CA SER A 52 -10.65 3.16 7.04
C SER A 52 -9.25 3.78 7.08
N LEU A 53 -8.24 2.96 7.37
CA LEU A 53 -6.83 3.35 7.35
C LEU A 53 -6.26 3.56 5.94
N ALA A 54 -7.01 3.31 4.86
CA ALA A 54 -6.50 3.36 3.49
C ALA A 54 -5.81 4.70 3.16
N LYS A 55 -6.49 5.82 3.41
CA LYS A 55 -5.95 7.17 3.16
C LYS A 55 -4.74 7.48 4.03
N THR A 56 -4.77 7.05 5.29
CA THR A 56 -3.68 7.22 6.25
C THR A 56 -2.42 6.50 5.80
N ILE A 57 -2.54 5.21 5.49
CA ILE A 57 -1.41 4.38 5.07
C ILE A 57 -0.83 4.89 3.75
N ASN A 58 -1.69 5.20 2.76
CA ASN A 58 -1.25 5.77 1.49
C ASN A 58 -0.47 7.07 1.70
N LYS A 59 -0.95 7.97 2.57
CA LYS A 59 -0.28 9.24 2.84
C LYS A 59 1.08 9.04 3.51
N LEU A 60 1.18 8.15 4.49
CA LEU A 60 2.44 7.88 5.20
C LEU A 60 3.48 7.21 4.30
N ILE A 61 3.08 6.20 3.53
CA ILE A 61 3.97 5.53 2.56
C ILE A 61 4.43 6.55 1.52
N LYS A 62 3.50 7.34 0.95
CA LYS A 62 3.82 8.35 -0.07
C LYS A 62 4.85 9.35 0.43
N ASN A 63 4.61 9.96 1.59
CA ASN A 63 5.53 10.94 2.16
C ASN A 63 6.93 10.34 2.37
N ARG A 64 7.03 9.11 2.89
CA ARG A 64 8.32 8.49 3.21
C ARG A 64 9.07 8.03 1.96
N LEU A 65 8.41 7.40 1.00
CA LEU A 65 9.06 6.95 -0.23
C LEU A 65 9.50 8.10 -1.13
N THR A 66 8.69 9.16 -1.27
CA THR A 66 9.09 10.34 -2.05
C THR A 66 10.32 11.02 -1.46
N ASN A 67 10.45 11.08 -0.13
CA ASN A 67 11.65 11.62 0.52
C ASN A 67 12.91 10.78 0.24
N LEU A 68 12.76 9.53 -0.18
CA LEU A 68 13.84 8.61 -0.55
C LEU A 68 14.05 8.55 -2.08
N GLY A 69 13.42 9.46 -2.82
CA GLY A 69 13.59 9.61 -4.26
C GLY A 69 12.74 8.67 -5.12
N TRP A 70 11.76 7.97 -4.54
CA TRP A 70 10.78 7.24 -5.36
C TRP A 70 9.90 8.22 -6.13
N GLU A 71 9.77 7.99 -7.43
CA GLU A 71 8.84 8.75 -8.26
C GLU A 71 7.41 8.28 -8.01
N THR A 72 6.45 9.19 -7.98
CA THR A 72 5.04 8.86 -7.68
C THR A 72 4.12 9.12 -8.87
N GLU A 73 3.02 8.38 -8.96
CA GLU A 73 1.98 8.55 -10.01
C GLU A 73 2.55 8.44 -11.43
N SER A 74 3.53 7.56 -11.61
CA SER A 74 4.37 7.49 -12.81
C SER A 74 3.67 6.73 -13.93
N GLN A 75 3.47 7.40 -15.07
CA GLN A 75 2.91 6.81 -16.29
C GLN A 75 3.85 5.75 -16.87
N ILE A 76 3.31 4.56 -17.14
CA ILE A 76 4.09 3.45 -17.71
C ILE A 76 4.53 3.76 -19.15
N PHE A 77 3.63 4.29 -19.96
CA PHE A 77 3.85 4.56 -21.38
C PHE A 77 4.12 6.04 -21.65
N LYS A 78 4.93 6.34 -22.68
CA LYS A 78 5.17 7.71 -23.16
C LYS A 78 4.03 8.26 -24.03
N ASP A 79 3.19 7.38 -24.58
CA ASP A 79 2.10 7.77 -25.48
C ASP A 79 1.11 8.71 -24.79
N SER A 80 1.07 9.98 -25.23
CA SER A 80 0.21 11.01 -24.64
C SER A 80 -1.27 10.79 -24.91
N LYS A 81 -1.65 10.14 -26.02
CA LYS A 81 -3.05 9.82 -26.34
C LYS A 81 -3.56 8.72 -25.42
N LEU A 82 -2.78 7.66 -25.23
CA LEU A 82 -3.11 6.59 -24.29
C LEU A 82 -3.29 7.16 -22.87
N ASN A 83 -2.37 8.03 -22.47
CA ASN A 83 -2.39 8.69 -21.17
C ASN A 83 -3.50 9.73 -20.98
N ALA A 84 -4.02 10.31 -22.06
CA ALA A 84 -5.13 11.26 -22.01
C ALA A 84 -6.49 10.56 -21.89
N THR A 85 -6.60 9.32 -22.37
CA THR A 85 -7.85 8.56 -22.37
C THR A 85 -8.12 7.84 -21.06
N THR A 86 -7.08 7.44 -20.32
CA THR A 86 -7.23 6.79 -19.03
C THR A 86 -6.09 7.12 -18.06
N ARG A 87 -6.41 7.08 -16.76
CA ARG A 87 -5.42 7.15 -15.67
C ARG A 87 -4.92 5.77 -15.24
N ASP A 88 -5.43 4.70 -15.83
CA ASP A 88 -5.16 3.31 -15.41
C ASP A 88 -3.71 2.90 -15.65
N TRP A 89 -3.00 3.49 -16.62
CA TRP A 89 -1.61 3.15 -16.97
C TRP A 89 -0.58 3.93 -16.17
N ARG A 90 -0.81 4.02 -14.86
CA ARG A 90 0.09 4.66 -13.88
C ARG A 90 0.37 3.71 -12.74
N LEU A 91 1.61 3.76 -12.27
CA LEU A 91 2.05 3.12 -11.05
C LEU A 91 2.02 4.13 -9.90
N ASP A 92 1.67 3.68 -8.70
CA ASP A 92 1.71 4.53 -7.52
C ASP A 92 3.14 5.00 -7.24
N PHE A 93 4.12 4.09 -7.33
CA PHE A 93 5.53 4.41 -7.15
C PHE A 93 6.44 3.63 -8.11
N VAL A 94 7.56 4.24 -8.48
CA VAL A 94 8.64 3.58 -9.22
C VAL A 94 10.01 3.99 -8.71
N SER A 95 10.95 3.04 -8.79
CA SER A 95 12.38 3.27 -8.59
C SER A 95 13.16 2.56 -9.68
N PRO A 96 13.24 3.14 -10.89
CA PRO A 96 13.97 2.55 -12.01
C PRO A 96 15.47 2.43 -11.71
N PRO A 97 16.15 1.38 -12.21
CA PRO A 97 15.62 0.31 -13.05
C PRO A 97 15.00 -0.86 -12.25
N HIS A 98 14.81 -0.72 -10.93
CA HIS A 98 14.52 -1.84 -10.05
C HIS A 98 13.02 -2.13 -9.91
N PHE A 99 12.25 -1.20 -9.31
CA PHE A 99 10.89 -1.52 -8.83
C PHE A 99 9.79 -0.72 -9.49
N SER A 100 8.70 -1.44 -9.79
CA SER A 100 7.35 -0.90 -10.00
C SER A 100 6.47 -1.30 -8.81
N LEU A 101 5.75 -0.36 -8.22
CA LEU A 101 5.02 -0.58 -6.97
C LEU A 101 3.59 -0.03 -7.03
N GLU A 102 2.63 -0.84 -6.57
CA GLU A 102 1.23 -0.46 -6.34
C GLU A 102 0.86 -0.61 -4.87
N VAL A 103 0.13 0.36 -4.32
CA VAL A 103 -0.49 0.30 -3.01
C VAL A 103 -2.00 0.10 -3.19
N ALA A 104 -2.42 -1.17 -3.15
CA ALA A 104 -3.73 -1.60 -3.56
C ALA A 104 -4.71 -1.80 -2.39
N PHE A 105 -5.51 -0.76 -2.14
CA PHE A 105 -6.69 -0.80 -1.24
C PHE A 105 -8.02 -0.61 -2.01
N ASN A 106 -7.99 -0.86 -3.32
CA ASN A 106 -9.16 -0.73 -4.19
C ASN A 106 -9.98 -2.04 -4.25
N HIS A 107 -11.09 -1.99 -4.99
CA HIS A 107 -12.00 -3.12 -5.15
C HIS A 107 -11.25 -4.35 -5.69
N SER A 108 -11.61 -5.54 -5.20
CA SER A 108 -10.96 -6.81 -5.56
C SER A 108 -10.99 -7.14 -7.07
N SER A 109 -11.91 -6.54 -7.83
CA SER A 109 -11.93 -6.64 -9.30
C SER A 109 -10.74 -5.97 -9.99
N ALA A 110 -10.04 -5.04 -9.32
CA ALA A 110 -8.86 -4.37 -9.85
C ALA A 110 -7.56 -5.16 -9.59
N THR A 111 -7.61 -6.23 -8.79
CA THR A 111 -6.43 -7.03 -8.37
C THR A 111 -5.60 -7.50 -9.57
N THR A 112 -6.24 -8.03 -10.62
CA THR A 112 -5.55 -8.46 -11.84
C THR A 112 -4.87 -7.30 -12.57
N VAL A 113 -5.52 -6.13 -12.64
CA VAL A 113 -4.93 -4.94 -13.26
C VAL A 113 -3.70 -4.48 -12.46
N ASN A 114 -3.81 -4.41 -11.14
CA ASN A 114 -2.70 -4.03 -10.27
C ASN A 114 -1.52 -5.01 -10.41
N LEU A 115 -1.78 -6.31 -10.57
CA LEU A 115 -0.74 -7.33 -10.83
C LEU A 115 -0.10 -7.17 -12.22
N MET A 116 -0.88 -6.82 -13.24
CA MET A 116 -0.38 -6.68 -14.62
C MET A 116 0.42 -5.39 -14.85
N LYS A 117 0.12 -4.30 -14.12
CA LYS A 117 0.85 -3.03 -14.28
C LYS A 117 2.39 -3.18 -14.11
N PRO A 118 2.90 -3.85 -13.06
CA PRO A 118 4.33 -4.17 -12.96
C PRO A 118 4.90 -4.95 -14.13
N VAL A 119 4.15 -5.93 -14.65
CA VAL A 119 4.55 -6.70 -15.83
C VAL A 119 4.71 -5.77 -17.03
N LEU A 120 3.73 -4.89 -17.27
CA LEU A 120 3.79 -3.92 -18.37
C LEU A 120 4.95 -2.92 -18.22
N ALA A 121 5.29 -2.50 -17.00
CA ALA A 121 6.44 -1.64 -16.77
C ALA A 121 7.78 -2.35 -17.05
N SER A 122 7.83 -3.66 -16.83
CA SER A 122 9.07 -4.42 -16.86
C SER A 122 9.33 -5.09 -18.21
N GLU A 123 8.33 -5.73 -18.79
CA GLU A 123 8.44 -6.45 -20.06
C GLU A 123 8.50 -5.52 -21.27
N LEU A 124 9.10 -6.00 -22.36
CA LEU A 124 9.11 -5.27 -23.63
C LEU A 124 7.68 -5.10 -24.15
N ASN A 125 7.43 -3.94 -24.75
CA ASN A 125 6.12 -3.61 -25.30
C ASN A 125 6.30 -2.84 -26.62
N HIS A 126 5.32 -2.96 -27.53
CA HIS A 126 5.28 -2.20 -28.77
C HIS A 126 4.98 -0.71 -28.52
N VAL A 127 4.31 -0.38 -27.41
CA VAL A 127 4.16 0.99 -26.94
C VAL A 127 5.40 1.38 -26.14
N GLU A 128 6.03 2.50 -26.52
CA GLU A 128 7.23 2.99 -25.86
C GLU A 128 6.97 3.31 -24.38
N LYS A 129 7.81 2.76 -23.50
CA LYS A 129 7.71 2.95 -22.05
C LYS A 129 8.47 4.19 -21.59
N LYS A 130 7.96 4.87 -20.56
CA LYS A 130 8.62 6.03 -19.94
C LYS A 130 9.86 5.63 -19.17
N PHE A 131 9.80 4.48 -18.51
CA PHE A 131 10.88 3.83 -17.75
C PHE A 131 10.73 2.31 -17.89
N GLN A 132 11.72 1.57 -17.42
CA GLN A 132 11.65 0.12 -17.33
C GLN A 132 12.11 -0.32 -15.94
N THR A 133 11.41 -1.29 -15.38
CA THR A 133 11.71 -1.91 -14.07
C THR A 133 11.98 -3.39 -14.24
N ASN A 134 12.47 -4.05 -13.19
CA ASN A 134 12.77 -5.48 -13.21
C ASN A 134 11.90 -6.28 -12.24
N PHE A 135 11.35 -5.63 -11.22
CA PHE A 135 10.56 -6.23 -10.15
C PHE A 135 9.22 -5.54 -9.98
N GLY A 136 8.21 -6.31 -9.60
CA GLY A 136 6.91 -5.82 -9.17
C GLY A 136 6.70 -5.94 -7.67
N ILE A 137 6.15 -4.90 -7.05
CA ILE A 137 5.73 -4.92 -5.64
C ILE A 137 4.26 -4.55 -5.54
N ILE A 138 3.49 -5.36 -4.84
CA ILE A 138 2.11 -5.02 -4.47
C ILE A 138 2.04 -4.91 -2.96
N ILE A 139 1.66 -3.74 -2.45
CA ILE A 139 1.32 -3.54 -1.04
C ILE A 139 -0.19 -3.56 -0.90
N THR A 140 -0.69 -4.42 -0.02
CA THR A 140 -2.12 -4.52 0.31
C THR A 140 -2.27 -4.85 1.80
N VAL A 141 -3.47 -5.22 2.23
CA VAL A 141 -3.76 -5.58 3.63
C VAL A 141 -4.12 -7.06 3.77
N THR A 142 -3.80 -7.67 4.90
CA THR A 142 -4.32 -9.00 5.26
C THR A 142 -5.84 -8.96 5.46
N LYS A 143 -6.50 -10.12 5.48
CA LYS A 143 -7.93 -10.19 5.83
C LYS A 143 -8.22 -9.61 7.22
N ASP A 144 -7.32 -9.83 8.18
CA ASP A 144 -7.45 -9.27 9.52
C ASP A 144 -7.30 -7.75 9.52
N MET A 145 -6.31 -7.22 8.80
CA MET A 145 -6.14 -5.77 8.67
C MET A 145 -7.28 -5.13 7.89
N LYS A 146 -7.88 -5.82 6.91
CA LYS A 146 -9.12 -5.37 6.26
C LYS A 146 -10.23 -5.14 7.29
N ARG A 147 -10.40 -6.07 8.23
CA ARG A 147 -11.41 -5.98 9.30
C ARG A 147 -11.05 -4.90 10.32
N THR A 148 -9.88 -4.98 10.95
CA THR A 148 -9.50 -4.09 12.05
C THR A 148 -9.14 -2.68 11.56
N GLY A 149 -8.66 -2.53 10.34
CA GLY A 149 -8.39 -1.23 9.71
C GLY A 149 -9.64 -0.55 9.13
N GLY A 150 -10.82 -1.16 9.28
CA GLY A 150 -12.11 -0.58 8.89
C GLY A 150 -12.34 -0.47 7.38
N PHE A 151 -11.65 -1.28 6.57
CA PHE A 151 -11.76 -1.24 5.12
C PHE A 151 -13.10 -1.81 4.63
N ASP A 152 -13.49 -1.47 3.40
CA ASP A 152 -14.68 -2.07 2.79
C ASP A 152 -14.47 -3.55 2.50
N ASN A 153 -15.52 -4.36 2.69
CA ASN A 153 -15.44 -5.81 2.50
C ASN A 153 -14.98 -6.22 1.09
N ALA A 154 -15.25 -5.36 0.11
CA ALA A 154 -15.04 -5.61 -1.30
C ALA A 154 -13.60 -5.38 -1.79
N ILE A 155 -12.70 -4.84 -0.96
CA ILE A 155 -11.32 -4.59 -1.37
C ILE A 155 -10.54 -5.90 -1.58
N GLY A 156 -9.49 -5.83 -2.41
CA GLY A 156 -8.48 -6.89 -2.50
C GLY A 156 -7.76 -7.11 -1.16
N THR A 157 -7.26 -8.31 -0.93
CA THR A 157 -6.51 -8.69 0.29
C THR A 157 -5.27 -9.46 -0.09
N PHE A 158 -4.25 -9.47 0.76
CA PHE A 158 -3.00 -10.20 0.58
C PHE A 158 -3.25 -11.65 0.14
N GLU A 159 -4.15 -12.34 0.84
CA GLU A 159 -4.54 -13.72 0.57
C GLU A 159 -5.18 -13.83 -0.82
N GLY A 160 -6.04 -12.88 -1.18
CA GLY A 160 -6.64 -12.81 -2.51
C GLY A 160 -5.61 -12.61 -3.63
N TYR A 161 -4.64 -11.71 -3.44
CA TYR A 161 -3.53 -11.52 -4.39
C TYR A 161 -2.69 -12.80 -4.53
N CYS A 162 -2.38 -13.46 -3.42
CA CYS A 162 -1.63 -14.73 -3.43
C CYS A 162 -2.37 -15.83 -4.21
N GLU A 163 -3.69 -15.95 -4.03
CA GLU A 163 -4.51 -16.89 -4.79
C GLU A 163 -4.54 -16.54 -6.29
N GLN A 164 -4.63 -15.26 -6.65
CA GLN A 164 -4.63 -14.82 -8.05
C GLN A 164 -3.30 -15.06 -8.77
N CYS A 165 -2.18 -15.02 -8.05
CA CYS A 165 -0.87 -15.32 -8.65
C CYS A 165 -0.79 -16.75 -9.21
N LYS A 166 -1.53 -17.71 -8.63
CA LYS A 166 -1.50 -19.13 -9.04
C LYS A 166 -1.99 -19.34 -10.48
N PRO A 167 -3.22 -18.94 -10.87
CA PRO A 167 -3.67 -19.10 -12.25
C PRO A 167 -2.98 -18.14 -13.23
N LEU A 168 -2.44 -17.01 -12.74
CA LEU A 168 -1.76 -16.01 -13.57
C LEU A 168 -0.25 -16.24 -13.71
N MET A 169 0.28 -17.39 -13.30
CA MET A 169 1.72 -17.68 -13.26
C MET A 169 2.44 -17.43 -14.60
N ASN A 170 1.76 -17.71 -15.72
CA ASN A 170 2.32 -17.54 -17.05
C ASN A 170 2.17 -16.10 -17.59
N GLN A 171 1.25 -15.32 -17.03
CA GLN A 171 0.99 -13.92 -17.40
C GLN A 171 1.82 -12.95 -16.55
N LEU A 172 2.04 -13.30 -15.28
CA LEU A 172 2.90 -12.57 -14.36
C LEU A 172 4.33 -13.06 -14.56
N THR A 173 4.96 -12.61 -15.65
CA THR A 173 6.25 -13.11 -16.13
C THR A 173 7.45 -12.56 -15.36
N ILE A 174 7.25 -11.60 -14.45
CA ILE A 174 8.34 -10.97 -13.71
C ILE A 174 8.42 -11.50 -12.27
N PRO A 175 9.59 -11.39 -11.61
CA PRO A 175 9.68 -11.58 -10.17
C PRO A 175 8.84 -10.52 -9.43
N MET A 176 7.96 -10.97 -8.54
CA MET A 176 7.10 -10.07 -7.77
C MET A 176 7.10 -10.40 -6.28
N ILE A 177 6.85 -9.37 -5.47
CA ILE A 177 6.73 -9.47 -4.02
C ILE A 177 5.38 -8.87 -3.62
N ILE A 178 4.52 -9.70 -3.04
CA ILE A 178 3.25 -9.26 -2.49
C ILE A 178 3.45 -9.03 -0.99
N ILE A 179 3.14 -7.84 -0.51
CA ILE A 179 3.28 -7.41 0.89
C ILE A 179 1.88 -7.21 1.46
N GLY A 180 1.57 -7.93 2.54
CA GLY A 180 0.33 -7.78 3.30
C GLY A 180 0.59 -7.06 4.61
N ILE A 181 0.11 -5.82 4.75
CA ILE A 181 0.14 -5.09 6.02
C ILE A 181 -0.79 -5.78 7.01
N GLU A 182 -0.26 -6.07 8.20
CA GLU A 182 -0.97 -6.76 9.27
C GLU A 182 -1.77 -5.77 10.15
N SER A 183 -2.68 -6.33 10.95
CA SER A 183 -3.50 -5.56 11.88
C SER A 183 -2.64 -4.84 12.92
N PRO A 184 -3.04 -3.65 13.38
CA PRO A 184 -2.42 -3.04 14.54
C PRO A 184 -2.66 -3.90 15.79
N GLU A 185 -1.69 -3.92 16.70
CA GLU A 185 -1.73 -4.63 17.96
C GLU A 185 -2.45 -3.85 19.06
N THR A 186 -2.51 -2.51 18.96
CA THR A 186 -3.03 -1.67 20.05
C THR A 186 -4.39 -1.04 19.75
N PHE A 187 -4.86 -1.08 18.52
CA PHE A 187 -6.12 -0.44 18.15
C PHE A 187 -6.82 -1.06 16.93
N GLU A 188 -8.11 -0.73 16.81
CA GLU A 188 -8.93 -1.02 15.65
C GLU A 188 -9.74 0.22 15.23
N ILE A 189 -10.25 0.21 14.00
CA ILE A 189 -11.20 1.18 13.48
C ILE A 189 -12.60 0.61 13.62
N THR A 190 -13.42 1.24 14.46
CA THR A 190 -14.84 0.91 14.60
C THR A 190 -15.70 1.84 13.76
N HIS A 191 -16.84 1.35 13.26
CA HIS A 191 -17.73 2.13 12.40
C HIS A 191 -18.97 2.60 13.16
N ARG A 192 -19.35 3.87 12.96
CA ARG A 192 -20.63 4.42 13.42
C ARG A 192 -21.30 5.21 12.31
N LYS A 193 -22.63 5.20 12.30
CA LYS A 193 -23.41 6.08 11.43
C LYS A 193 -23.35 7.51 11.96
N LYS A 194 -23.03 8.45 11.08
CA LYS A 194 -23.17 9.89 11.30
C LYS A 194 -24.04 10.43 10.17
N GLY A 195 -25.35 10.56 10.45
CA GLY A 195 -26.37 10.79 9.43
C GLY A 195 -26.41 9.63 8.42
N ASN A 196 -26.35 9.96 7.13
CA ASN A 196 -26.36 8.97 6.03
C ASN A 196 -24.97 8.36 5.74
N THR A 197 -23.92 8.82 6.42
CA THR A 197 -22.54 8.37 6.18
C THR A 197 -22.06 7.46 7.31
N THR A 198 -21.19 6.50 6.96
CA THR A 198 -20.48 5.69 7.96
C THR A 198 -19.09 6.29 8.16
N LYS A 199 -18.73 6.56 9.43
CA LYS A 199 -17.40 7.04 9.81
C LYS A 199 -16.69 6.00 10.67
N GLY A 200 -15.36 5.97 10.53
CA GLY A 200 -14.46 5.19 11.34
C GLY A 200 -13.91 5.98 12.53
N PHE A 201 -13.80 5.32 13.68
CA PHE A 201 -13.28 5.85 14.93
C PHE A 201 -12.20 4.92 15.46
N ILE A 202 -11.17 5.48 16.09
CA ILE A 202 -10.08 4.68 16.67
C ILE A 202 -10.53 4.18 18.03
N LYS A 203 -10.54 2.87 18.21
CA LYS A 203 -10.76 2.21 19.50
C LYS A 203 -9.50 1.45 19.89
N LEU A 204 -8.89 1.87 20.99
CA LEU A 204 -7.76 1.18 21.59
C LEU A 204 -8.23 -0.16 22.17
N HIS A 205 -7.37 -1.17 22.13
CA HIS A 205 -7.66 -2.47 22.74
C HIS A 205 -7.76 -2.41 24.27
N SER A 206 -7.24 -1.34 24.89
CA SER A 206 -7.52 -1.02 26.30
C SER A 206 -8.98 -0.65 26.58
N GLY A 207 -9.79 -0.46 25.54
CA GLY A 207 -11.22 -0.12 25.62
C GLY A 207 -11.53 1.35 25.36
N THR A 208 -10.52 2.22 25.35
CA THR A 208 -10.70 3.66 25.12
C THR A 208 -10.92 3.96 23.64
N GLU A 209 -12.00 4.67 23.32
CA GLU A 209 -12.20 5.24 21.99
C GLU A 209 -11.70 6.68 21.96
N LEU A 210 -10.85 7.02 20.99
CA LEU A 210 -10.34 8.38 20.85
C LEU A 210 -11.42 9.28 20.26
N LYS A 211 -11.59 10.45 20.87
CA LYS A 211 -12.39 11.53 20.32
C LYS A 211 -11.67 12.17 19.14
N ILE A 212 -12.43 12.90 18.33
CA ILE A 212 -11.87 13.69 17.23
C ILE A 212 -10.97 14.78 17.82
N GLY A 213 -9.73 14.85 17.33
CA GLY A 213 -8.74 15.81 17.83
C GLY A 213 -7.95 15.31 19.05
N GLU A 214 -8.17 14.08 19.49
CA GLU A 214 -7.28 13.39 20.43
C GLU A 214 -6.18 12.64 19.66
N TYR A 215 -4.97 12.69 20.20
CA TYR A 215 -3.75 12.14 19.61
C TYR A 215 -2.94 11.41 20.68
N ILE A 216 -1.99 10.59 20.25
CA ILE A 216 -1.05 9.90 21.13
C ILE A 216 0.28 10.66 21.12
N ASN A 217 0.74 11.11 22.30
CA ASN A 217 2.02 11.80 22.45
C ASN A 217 3.22 10.81 22.46
N GLU A 218 4.44 11.33 22.66
CA GLU A 218 5.66 10.51 22.71
C GLU A 218 5.67 9.51 23.88
N ASN A 219 4.96 9.81 24.97
CA ASN A 219 4.84 8.93 26.14
C ASN A 219 3.73 7.88 26.00
N GLY A 220 3.00 7.86 24.88
CA GLY A 220 1.84 6.99 24.69
C GLY A 220 0.55 7.49 25.34
N GLU A 221 0.52 8.73 25.82
CA GLU A 221 -0.63 9.32 26.50
C GLU A 221 -1.58 9.99 25.50
N ILE A 222 -2.88 9.91 25.78
CA ILE A 222 -3.90 10.60 25.00
C ILE A 222 -3.86 12.09 25.36
N VAL A 223 -3.65 12.92 24.35
CA VAL A 223 -3.66 14.38 24.46
C VAL A 223 -4.65 14.96 23.46
N SER A 224 -5.35 16.02 23.85
CA SER A 224 -6.21 16.76 22.93
C SER A 224 -5.40 17.88 22.27
N SER A 225 -5.54 18.08 20.96
CA SER A 225 -5.06 19.32 20.37
C SER A 225 -5.91 20.46 20.93
N ILE A 226 -5.27 21.40 21.62
CA ILE A 226 -5.87 22.72 21.86
C ILE A 226 -5.93 23.38 20.49
N LEU A 227 -7.10 23.32 19.84
CA LEU A 227 -7.41 24.19 18.72
C LEU A 227 -7.54 25.62 19.24
#